data_AF-A0A9W8ZJ47-F1
#
_entry.id   AF-A0A9W8ZJ47-F1
#
_cell.length_a   1.000
_cell.length_b   1.000
_cell.length_c   1.000
_cell.angle_alpha   90.00
_cell.angle_beta   90.00
_cell.angle_gamma   90.00
#
_symmetry.space_group_name_H-M   'P 1'
#
loop_
_entity.id
_entity.type
_entity.pdbx_description
1 polymer ?
#
loop_
_entity_poly.entity_id
_entity_poly.type
_entity_poly.pdbx_seq_one_letter_code
_entity_poly.pdbx_strand_id
1 'polypeptide(L)'
;MAPSTPKAIHLEGTTLEGGGQLLRIALGLSSLTAKPIHITNIRGKRSGGGGLKAQHLTSMLWLGQASNARISGAGLKSKGITFTPHPLPSTHPDILSGHVSISQSTPGSIALVLQAILPYLLFSGAKDPVQLRITGGTNVSNSPSIDYVEQVLLPMLSLIGIPLVSCTLHSRGWSTGRTSLGSATFSITPLSRPLPAFRLTDRGPIINVRATIIAPLDTEREFRDNLDVMFEKRHTRFFGCTPDAETSISFSPSHHEKRFYLLLVATTSTGTKLGRDWLYDYPIRSSTSAQIIPNIVRKVSDDLLLEIAHGAFGGSE
;
A
#
# COMPACT_ATOMS: atom_id res chain seq x y z
N MET A 1 43.58 3.51 -11.40
CA MET A 1 42.80 4.62 -10.82
C MET A 1 41.54 4.03 -10.21
N ALA A 2 41.28 4.23 -8.92
CA ALA A 2 40.00 3.82 -8.34
C ALA A 2 38.88 4.63 -9.02
N PRO A 3 37.77 4.01 -9.43
CA PRO A 3 36.67 4.75 -10.05
C PRO A 3 36.17 5.81 -9.04
N SER A 4 36.09 7.06 -9.49
CA SER A 4 35.56 8.15 -8.66
C SER A 4 34.16 7.77 -8.20
N THR A 5 33.96 7.64 -6.88
CA THR A 5 32.63 7.35 -6.33
C THR A 5 31.64 8.40 -6.82
N PRO A 6 30.54 8.01 -7.48
CA PRO A 6 29.58 8.96 -8.02
C PRO A 6 29.03 9.85 -6.91
N LYS A 7 28.94 11.16 -7.19
CA LYS A 7 28.42 12.14 -6.24
C LYS A 7 26.98 11.79 -5.86
N ALA A 8 26.69 11.72 -4.57
CA ALA A 8 25.35 11.40 -4.09
C ALA A 8 24.33 12.45 -4.52
N ILE A 9 23.16 11.98 -4.96
CA ILE A 9 22.02 12.84 -5.28
C ILE A 9 21.41 13.33 -3.97
N HIS A 10 21.36 14.64 -3.77
CA HIS A 10 20.74 15.23 -2.60
C HIS A 10 19.23 15.38 -2.81
N LEU A 11 18.45 14.98 -1.81
CA LEU A 11 17.00 15.08 -1.81
C LEU A 11 16.53 15.80 -0.53
N GLU A 12 15.73 16.84 -0.70
CA GLU A 12 15.05 17.52 0.39
C GLU A 12 13.78 16.77 0.78
N GLY A 13 13.78 16.20 1.99
CA GLY A 13 12.67 15.43 2.56
C GLY A 13 11.41 16.25 2.89
N THR A 14 11.39 17.53 2.52
CA THR A 14 10.26 18.47 2.61
C THR A 14 9.61 18.75 1.24
N THR A 15 10.18 18.22 0.15
CA THR A 15 9.67 18.39 -1.22
C THR A 15 8.32 17.68 -1.40
N LEU A 16 7.37 18.34 -2.08
CA LEU A 16 5.97 17.91 -2.23
C LEU A 16 5.32 17.55 -0.88
N GLU A 17 4.73 16.36 -0.77
CA GLU A 17 4.21 15.74 0.46
C GLU A 17 5.23 15.74 1.63
N GLY A 18 6.53 15.89 1.33
CA GLY A 18 7.60 15.93 2.31
C GLY A 18 7.56 14.73 3.24
N GLY A 19 7.17 13.57 2.71
CA GLY A 19 6.63 12.44 3.47
C GLY A 19 7.48 11.17 3.38
N GLY A 20 6.93 10.07 3.90
CA GLY A 20 7.58 8.75 3.80
C GLY A 20 7.66 8.19 2.38
N GLN A 21 6.86 8.69 1.44
CA GLN A 21 6.84 8.22 0.05
C GLN A 21 8.11 8.57 -0.72
N LEU A 22 8.61 9.81 -0.58
CA LEU A 22 9.89 10.23 -1.17
C LEU A 22 11.00 9.26 -0.76
N LEU A 23 11.08 8.95 0.53
CA LEU A 23 12.09 8.05 1.06
C LEU A 23 11.98 6.64 0.46
N ARG A 24 10.78 6.06 0.38
CA ARG A 24 10.58 4.71 -0.16
C ARG A 24 10.96 4.62 -1.64
N ILE A 25 10.53 5.61 -2.43
CA ILE A 25 10.85 5.67 -3.87
C ILE A 25 12.35 5.88 -4.06
N ALA A 26 12.96 6.83 -3.35
CA ALA A 26 14.38 7.13 -3.47
C ALA A 26 15.25 5.94 -3.09
N LEU A 27 14.94 5.25 -1.98
CA LEU A 27 15.67 4.05 -1.57
C LEU A 27 15.55 2.93 -2.62
N GLY A 28 14.33 2.65 -3.09
CA GLY A 28 14.11 1.62 -4.10
C GLY A 28 14.87 1.91 -5.41
N LEU A 29 14.78 3.14 -5.92
CA LEU A 29 15.49 3.56 -7.12
C LEU A 29 17.01 3.59 -6.93
N SER A 30 17.49 4.04 -5.77
CA SER A 30 18.92 4.05 -5.45
C SER A 30 19.48 2.62 -5.44
N SER A 31 18.80 1.69 -4.78
CA SER A 31 19.16 0.27 -4.77
C SER A 31 19.15 -0.34 -6.17
N LEU A 32 18.19 0.01 -7.03
CA LEU A 32 18.10 -0.50 -8.40
C LEU A 32 19.16 0.08 -9.36
N THR A 33 19.47 1.36 -9.21
CA THR A 33 20.33 2.09 -10.16
C THR A 33 21.77 2.22 -9.71
N ALA A 34 22.10 1.71 -8.52
CA ALA A 34 23.38 1.89 -7.84
C ALA A 34 23.83 3.37 -7.70
N LYS A 35 22.88 4.31 -7.70
CA LYS A 35 23.14 5.75 -7.55
C LYS A 35 23.05 6.14 -6.08
N PRO A 36 24.12 6.64 -5.45
CA PRO A 36 24.08 7.05 -4.05
C PRO A 36 23.12 8.23 -3.84
N ILE A 37 22.46 8.27 -2.68
CA ILE A 37 21.53 9.34 -2.30
C ILE A 37 21.86 9.88 -0.91
N HIS A 38 21.60 11.17 -0.71
CA HIS A 38 21.63 11.84 0.58
C HIS A 38 20.30 12.54 0.81
N ILE A 39 19.56 12.16 1.84
CA ILE A 39 18.25 12.75 2.15
C ILE A 39 18.37 13.53 3.44
N THR A 40 17.86 14.75 3.45
CA THR A 40 17.80 15.62 4.63
C THR A 40 16.35 16.00 4.95
N ASN A 41 16.10 16.57 6.12
CA ASN A 41 14.78 17.02 6.55
C ASN A 41 13.66 15.98 6.38
N ILE A 42 14.00 14.69 6.60
CA ILE A 42 13.07 13.57 6.41
C ILE A 42 11.80 13.83 7.21
N ARG A 43 10.65 13.85 6.52
CA ARG A 43 9.34 14.11 7.14
C ARG A 43 9.25 15.45 7.88
N GLY A 44 10.06 16.44 7.50
CA GLY A 44 10.21 17.71 8.21
C GLY A 44 8.92 18.54 8.34
N LYS A 45 7.96 18.37 7.42
CA LYS A 45 6.65 19.05 7.45
C LYS A 45 5.57 18.33 8.28
N ARG A 46 5.86 17.17 8.88
CA ARG A 46 4.87 16.38 9.64
C ARG A 46 4.89 16.81 11.11
N SER A 47 3.70 17.06 11.67
CA SER A 47 3.47 17.54 13.05
C SER A 47 4.13 16.71 14.17
N GLY A 48 4.46 15.43 13.93
CA GLY A 48 5.12 14.55 14.90
C GLY A 48 6.65 14.63 14.95
N GLY A 49 7.26 15.77 14.65
CA GLY A 49 8.72 15.98 14.76
C GLY A 49 9.58 15.38 13.63
N GLY A 50 8.93 14.85 12.58
CA GLY A 50 9.58 14.28 11.41
C GLY A 50 10.35 12.98 11.67
N GLY A 51 11.33 12.73 10.80
CA GLY A 51 12.27 11.62 10.85
C GLY A 51 11.72 10.24 10.45
N LEU A 52 12.64 9.26 10.43
CA LEU A 52 12.35 7.86 10.14
C LEU A 52 11.36 7.23 11.13
N LYS A 53 10.38 6.50 10.60
CA LYS A 53 9.48 5.62 11.36
C LYS A 53 9.97 4.18 11.20
N ALA A 54 9.45 3.26 12.02
CA ALA A 54 9.81 1.84 11.97
C ALA A 54 9.78 1.25 10.55
N GLN A 55 8.64 1.36 9.84
CA GLN A 55 8.51 0.87 8.46
C GLN A 55 9.57 1.45 7.48
N HIS A 56 9.96 2.72 7.67
CA HIS A 56 10.99 3.35 6.83
C HIS A 56 12.37 2.75 7.11
N LEU A 57 12.70 2.61 8.40
CA LEU A 57 13.95 2.02 8.84
C LEU A 57 14.03 0.56 8.37
N THR A 58 12.96 -0.21 8.54
CA THR A 58 12.88 -1.60 8.07
C THR A 58 13.12 -1.72 6.57
N SER A 59 12.41 -0.95 5.74
CA SER A 59 12.63 -0.96 4.28
C SER A 59 14.05 -0.56 3.91
N MET A 60 14.62 0.47 4.55
CA MET A 60 15.98 0.93 4.28
C MET A 60 17.04 -0.09 4.66
N LEU A 61 16.91 -0.72 5.83
CA LEU A 61 17.85 -1.75 6.28
C LEU A 61 17.80 -2.96 5.35
N TRP A 62 16.60 -3.41 4.99
CA TRP A 62 16.44 -4.53 4.07
C TRP A 62 17.00 -4.21 2.68
N LEU A 63 16.66 -3.06 2.09
CA LEU A 63 17.23 -2.61 0.81
C LEU A 63 18.74 -2.44 0.90
N GLY A 64 19.25 -1.99 2.05
CA GLY A 64 20.67 -1.86 2.34
C GLY A 64 21.39 -3.19 2.25
N GLN A 65 20.88 -4.21 2.94
CA GLN A 65 21.41 -5.56 2.85
C GLN A 65 21.29 -6.10 1.42
N ALA A 66 20.10 -5.96 0.81
CA ALA A 66 19.82 -6.53 -0.49
C ALA A 66 20.69 -5.94 -1.62
N SER A 67 21.11 -4.68 -1.50
CA SER A 67 21.96 -3.96 -2.46
C SER A 67 23.40 -3.71 -1.96
N ASN A 68 23.81 -4.37 -0.88
CA ASN A 68 25.13 -4.21 -0.25
C ASN A 68 25.50 -2.73 0.01
N ALA A 69 24.53 -1.94 0.43
CA ALA A 69 24.69 -0.51 0.62
C ALA A 69 25.38 -0.17 1.94
N ARG A 70 26.26 0.84 1.89
CA ARG A 70 26.69 1.56 3.10
C ARG A 70 25.64 2.58 3.48
N ILE A 71 25.23 2.57 4.74
CA ILE A 71 24.19 3.46 5.27
C ILE A 71 24.73 4.26 6.44
N SER A 72 24.45 5.56 6.46
CA SER A 72 24.61 6.42 7.64
C SER A 72 23.29 7.09 7.98
N GLY A 73 23.08 7.41 9.27
CA GLY A 73 21.83 7.98 9.76
C GLY A 73 20.69 6.97 9.93
N ALA A 74 21.00 5.67 9.96
CA ALA A 74 20.04 4.58 10.10
C ALA A 74 19.50 4.42 11.53
N GLY A 75 18.64 5.34 11.96
CA GLY A 75 18.03 5.30 13.29
C GLY A 75 16.60 5.85 13.29
N LEU A 76 15.78 5.38 14.23
CA LEU A 76 14.44 5.93 14.44
C LEU A 76 14.52 7.44 14.69
N LYS A 77 13.58 8.20 14.12
CA LYS A 77 13.52 9.66 14.16
C LYS A 77 14.70 10.38 13.49
N SER A 78 15.64 9.67 12.85
CA SER A 78 16.71 10.30 12.08
C SER A 78 16.11 11.21 10.99
N LYS A 79 16.63 12.42 10.90
CA LYS A 79 16.20 13.45 9.95
C LYS A 79 17.06 13.50 8.69
N GLY A 80 18.16 12.75 8.67
CA GLY A 80 19.06 12.69 7.53
C GLY A 80 19.66 11.30 7.36
N ILE A 81 19.80 10.86 6.12
CA ILE A 81 20.45 9.59 5.77
C ILE A 81 21.38 9.78 4.58
N THR A 82 22.42 8.96 4.52
CA THR A 82 23.16 8.70 3.28
C THR A 82 23.07 7.22 3.00
N PHE A 83 22.66 6.86 1.78
CA PHE A 83 22.51 5.50 1.32
C PHE A 83 23.34 5.33 0.04
N THR A 84 24.35 4.47 0.11
CA THR A 84 25.32 4.24 -0.98
C THR A 84 25.31 2.77 -1.36
N PRO A 85 24.49 2.35 -2.33
CA PRO A 85 24.45 0.97 -2.83
C PRO A 85 25.79 0.56 -3.45
N HIS A 86 26.05 -0.74 -3.50
CA HIS A 86 27.24 -1.26 -4.17
C HIS A 86 27.08 -1.18 -5.71
N PRO A 87 28.10 -0.74 -6.48
CA PRO A 87 27.99 -0.61 -7.93
C PRO A 87 27.86 -1.95 -8.69
N LEU A 88 28.44 -3.02 -8.13
CA LEU A 88 28.33 -4.34 -8.74
C LEU A 88 26.98 -4.98 -8.38
N PRO A 89 26.23 -5.48 -9.36
CA PRO A 89 25.02 -6.23 -9.09
C PRO A 89 25.37 -7.51 -8.33
N SER A 90 24.70 -7.70 -7.20
CA SER A 90 24.76 -8.92 -6.41
C SER A 90 23.36 -9.22 -5.92
N THR A 91 22.84 -10.38 -6.25
CA THR A 91 21.55 -10.83 -5.73
C THR A 91 21.76 -11.35 -4.31
N HIS A 92 20.98 -10.82 -3.37
CA HIS A 92 21.07 -11.22 -1.97
C HIS A 92 20.78 -12.73 -1.80
N PRO A 93 21.49 -13.47 -0.93
CA PRO A 93 21.29 -14.90 -0.73
C PRO A 93 19.83 -15.31 -0.47
N ASP A 94 19.10 -14.53 0.34
CA ASP A 94 17.67 -14.79 0.62
C ASP A 94 16.76 -14.66 -0.61
N ILE A 95 17.15 -13.83 -1.58
CA ILE A 95 16.42 -13.72 -2.85
C ILE A 95 16.73 -14.94 -3.71
N LEU A 96 17.99 -15.42 -3.70
CA LEU A 96 18.40 -16.63 -4.42
C LEU A 96 17.80 -17.91 -3.83
N SER A 97 17.58 -17.95 -2.52
CA SER A 97 16.92 -19.07 -1.85
C SER A 97 15.39 -19.09 -2.07
N GLY A 98 14.83 -18.03 -2.66
CA GLY A 98 13.40 -17.86 -2.86
C GLY A 98 12.61 -17.52 -1.60
N HIS A 99 13.26 -17.30 -0.45
CA HIS A 99 12.58 -17.05 0.82
C HIS A 99 13.13 -15.81 1.53
N VAL A 100 12.30 -14.77 1.61
CA VAL A 100 12.63 -13.51 2.27
C VAL A 100 11.68 -13.26 3.44
N SER A 101 12.23 -12.97 4.62
CA SER A 101 11.45 -12.63 5.81
C SER A 101 11.82 -11.25 6.34
N ILE A 102 10.82 -10.38 6.48
CA ILE A 102 10.99 -9.03 7.02
C ILE A 102 10.09 -8.90 8.25
N SER A 103 10.69 -8.71 9.42
CA SER A 103 9.95 -8.59 10.68
C SER A 103 10.06 -7.20 11.29
N GLN A 104 8.91 -6.55 11.47
CA GLN A 104 8.80 -5.31 12.24
C GLN A 104 8.42 -5.64 13.69
N SER A 105 8.99 -4.91 14.65
CA SER A 105 8.65 -4.99 16.08
C SER A 105 7.42 -4.17 16.46
N THR A 106 6.88 -3.38 15.52
CA THR A 106 5.73 -2.49 15.71
C THR A 106 4.76 -2.68 14.54
N PRO A 107 3.48 -2.28 14.68
CA PRO A 107 2.50 -2.39 13.59
C PRO A 107 2.73 -1.33 12.49
N GLY A 108 3.96 -1.20 11.99
CA GLY A 108 4.27 -0.42 10.80
C GLY A 108 3.66 -1.10 9.56
N SER A 109 3.17 -0.31 8.61
CA SER A 109 2.40 -0.82 7.48
C SER A 109 3.23 -1.76 6.62
N ILE A 110 2.78 -3.02 6.50
CA ILE A 110 3.44 -3.99 5.60
C ILE A 110 3.26 -3.60 4.14
N ALA A 111 2.16 -2.93 3.79
CA ALA A 111 1.91 -2.44 2.43
C ALA A 111 2.92 -1.36 2.03
N LEU A 112 3.32 -0.49 2.97
CA LEU A 112 4.35 0.51 2.73
C LEU A 112 5.75 -0.11 2.67
N VAL A 113 6.01 -1.18 3.42
CA VAL A 113 7.25 -1.95 3.25
C VAL A 113 7.28 -2.58 1.86
N LEU A 114 6.21 -3.27 1.45
CA LEU A 114 6.05 -3.86 0.12
C LEU A 114 6.27 -2.81 -0.98
N GLN A 115 5.65 -1.62 -0.87
CA GLN A 115 5.81 -0.55 -1.84
C GLN A 115 7.28 -0.14 -2.05
N ALA A 116 8.10 -0.15 -1.01
CA ALA A 116 9.52 0.22 -1.12
C ALA A 116 10.36 -0.88 -1.77
N ILE A 117 10.06 -2.15 -1.48
CA ILE A 117 10.93 -3.28 -1.83
C ILE A 117 10.49 -4.01 -3.09
N LEU A 118 9.21 -3.95 -3.46
CA LEU A 118 8.66 -4.68 -4.60
C LEU A 118 9.40 -4.36 -5.91
N PRO A 119 9.72 -3.09 -6.24
CA PRO A 119 10.52 -2.81 -7.44
C PRO A 119 11.87 -3.53 -7.41
N TYR A 120 12.56 -3.54 -6.26
CA TYR A 120 13.85 -4.22 -6.14
C TYR A 120 13.74 -5.73 -6.39
N LEU A 121 12.71 -6.37 -5.83
CA LEU A 121 12.47 -7.81 -6.03
C LEU A 121 12.12 -8.14 -7.49
N LEU A 122 11.31 -7.31 -8.14
CA LEU A 122 10.93 -7.48 -9.55
C LEU A 122 12.15 -7.43 -10.48
N PHE A 123 13.15 -6.59 -10.19
CA PHE A 123 14.35 -6.45 -11.01
C PHE A 123 15.58 -7.18 -10.42
N SER A 124 15.38 -8.10 -9.48
CA SER A 124 16.47 -8.77 -8.75
C SER A 124 17.30 -9.76 -9.58
N GLY A 125 16.80 -10.16 -10.76
CA GLY A 125 17.41 -11.16 -11.63
C GLY A 125 17.27 -12.60 -11.16
N ALA A 126 16.55 -12.87 -10.06
CA ALA A 126 16.24 -14.22 -9.63
C ALA A 126 15.31 -14.93 -10.64
N LYS A 127 15.51 -16.24 -10.81
CA LYS A 127 14.75 -17.05 -11.78
C LYS A 127 13.46 -17.60 -11.20
N ASP A 128 13.50 -17.93 -9.92
CA ASP A 128 12.38 -18.55 -9.20
C ASP A 128 11.56 -17.50 -8.44
N PRO A 129 10.26 -17.75 -8.19
CA PRO A 129 9.43 -16.88 -7.38
C PRO A 129 9.99 -16.68 -5.96
N VAL A 130 9.96 -15.44 -5.49
CA VAL A 130 10.36 -15.06 -4.13
C VAL A 130 9.14 -15.05 -3.22
N GLN A 131 9.16 -15.89 -2.19
CA GLN A 131 8.21 -15.88 -1.09
C GLN A 131 8.62 -14.84 -0.05
N LEU A 132 8.02 -13.66 -0.12
CA LEU A 132 8.26 -12.54 0.78
C LEU A 132 7.25 -12.55 1.92
N ARG A 133 7.67 -12.92 3.13
CA ARG A 133 6.88 -12.78 4.35
C ARG A 133 7.19 -11.46 5.04
N ILE A 134 6.16 -10.66 5.32
CA ILE A 134 6.29 -9.41 6.08
C ILE A 134 5.43 -9.49 7.35
N THR A 135 6.04 -9.26 8.50
CA THR A 135 5.36 -9.09 9.79
C THR A 135 5.25 -7.59 10.13
N GLY A 136 4.07 -7.14 10.55
CA GLY A 136 3.78 -5.74 10.85
C GLY A 136 2.28 -5.43 10.94
N GLY A 137 1.89 -4.21 10.63
CA GLY A 137 0.49 -3.80 10.53
C GLY A 137 -0.09 -4.09 9.15
N THR A 138 -1.16 -4.90 9.09
CA THR A 138 -1.90 -5.22 7.85
C THR A 138 -3.05 -4.23 7.60
N ASN A 139 -3.62 -3.67 8.66
CA ASN A 139 -4.73 -2.73 8.64
C ASN A 139 -4.36 -1.58 9.59
N VAL A 140 -3.67 -0.57 9.04
CA VAL A 140 -3.21 0.60 9.83
C VAL A 140 -3.51 1.91 9.11
N SER A 141 -3.84 2.94 9.89
CA SER A 141 -4.28 4.25 9.36
C SER A 141 -3.20 4.91 8.49
N ASN A 142 -3.64 5.72 7.53
CA ASN A 142 -2.78 6.47 6.61
C ASN A 142 -1.83 5.57 5.79
N SER A 143 -2.27 4.35 5.46
CA SER A 143 -1.59 3.43 4.56
C SER A 143 -2.61 2.48 3.92
N PRO A 144 -2.30 1.88 2.76
CA PRO A 144 -3.16 0.84 2.19
C PRO A 144 -3.31 -0.33 3.17
N SER A 145 -4.52 -0.82 3.33
CA SER A 145 -4.76 -2.09 4.02
C SER A 145 -4.30 -3.26 3.16
N ILE A 146 -4.20 -4.45 3.77
CA ILE A 146 -3.96 -5.68 3.02
C ILE A 146 -5.08 -5.98 2.02
N ASP A 147 -6.33 -5.67 2.37
CA ASP A 147 -7.49 -5.87 1.51
C ASP A 147 -7.44 -4.93 0.29
N TYR A 148 -6.97 -3.68 0.46
CA TYR A 148 -6.72 -2.76 -0.65
C TYR A 148 -5.58 -3.29 -1.54
N VAL A 149 -4.50 -3.81 -0.94
CA VAL A 149 -3.38 -4.38 -1.68
C VAL A 149 -3.88 -5.53 -2.57
N GLU A 150 -4.59 -6.49 -2.01
CA GLU A 150 -5.08 -7.67 -2.71
C GLU A 150 -6.16 -7.34 -3.75
N GLN A 151 -7.11 -6.47 -3.41
CA GLN A 151 -8.26 -6.21 -4.27
C GLN A 151 -8.01 -5.10 -5.30
N VAL A 152 -7.01 -4.24 -5.12
CA VAL A 152 -6.78 -3.08 -5.99
C VAL A 152 -5.34 -3.04 -6.50
N LEU A 153 -4.35 -2.97 -5.62
CA LEU A 153 -2.96 -2.76 -6.04
C LEU A 153 -2.44 -3.92 -6.91
N LEU A 154 -2.51 -5.15 -6.43
CA LEU A 154 -1.94 -6.30 -7.15
C LEU A 154 -2.63 -6.56 -8.51
N PRO A 155 -3.98 -6.49 -8.62
CA PRO A 155 -4.65 -6.56 -9.91
C PRO A 155 -4.22 -5.43 -10.86
N MET A 156 -4.08 -4.20 -10.38
CA MET A 156 -3.63 -3.07 -11.21
C MET A 156 -2.18 -3.22 -11.67
N LEU A 157 -1.30 -3.81 -10.86
CA LEU A 157 0.06 -4.14 -11.28
C LEU A 157 0.07 -5.18 -12.42
N SER A 158 -0.84 -6.16 -12.38
CA SER A 158 -0.99 -7.14 -13.46
C SER A 158 -1.36 -6.48 -14.80
N LEU A 159 -2.24 -5.46 -14.79
CA LEU A 159 -2.63 -4.73 -16.00
C LEU A 159 -1.48 -3.96 -16.66
N ILE A 160 -0.41 -3.65 -15.92
CA ILE A 160 0.78 -2.98 -16.44
C ILE A 160 1.93 -3.95 -16.77
N GLY A 161 1.63 -5.25 -16.83
CA GLY A 161 2.58 -6.28 -17.28
C GLY A 161 3.49 -6.84 -16.18
N ILE A 162 3.23 -6.54 -14.91
CA ILE A 162 3.91 -7.21 -13.79
C ILE A 162 3.31 -8.62 -13.64
N PRO A 163 4.14 -9.68 -13.52
CA PRO A 163 3.65 -11.03 -13.26
C PRO A 163 2.72 -11.08 -12.06
N LEU A 164 1.75 -11.98 -12.09
CA LEU A 164 0.77 -12.12 -11.00
C LEU A 164 1.50 -12.28 -9.66
N VAL A 165 1.28 -11.31 -8.77
CA VAL A 165 1.72 -11.37 -7.37
C VAL A 165 0.54 -11.89 -6.56
N SER A 166 0.70 -13.04 -5.91
CA SER A 166 -0.31 -13.55 -4.98
C SER A 166 -0.01 -13.09 -3.55
N CYS A 167 -1.06 -12.95 -2.75
CA CYS A 167 -0.99 -12.54 -1.35
C CYS A 167 -1.73 -13.56 -0.49
N THR A 168 -1.05 -14.08 0.54
CA THR A 168 -1.63 -14.92 1.57
C THR A 168 -1.56 -14.20 2.90
N LEU A 169 -2.71 -13.76 3.41
CA LEU A 169 -2.83 -13.16 4.74
C LEU A 169 -2.82 -14.27 5.80
N HIS A 170 -1.87 -14.23 6.74
CA HIS A 170 -1.78 -15.20 7.84
C HIS A 170 -2.48 -14.70 9.10
N SER A 171 -2.35 -13.41 9.39
CA SER A 171 -2.95 -12.78 10.57
C SER A 171 -3.05 -11.27 10.40
N ARG A 172 -4.09 -10.67 10.97
CA ARG A 172 -4.31 -9.21 10.89
C ARG A 172 -3.58 -8.45 12.01
N GLY A 173 -2.84 -7.42 11.62
CA GLY A 173 -2.16 -6.47 12.50
C GLY A 173 -2.83 -5.11 12.44
N TRP A 174 -3.16 -4.55 13.60
CA TRP A 174 -4.02 -3.36 13.70
C TRP A 174 -3.32 -2.20 14.43
N SER A 175 -3.61 -0.97 14.01
CA SER A 175 -3.22 0.26 14.73
C SER A 175 -4.32 0.80 15.64
N THR A 176 -5.54 0.26 15.56
CA THR A 176 -6.70 0.69 16.36
C THR A 176 -7.09 -0.36 17.41
N GLY A 177 -7.68 0.12 18.51
CA GLY A 177 -7.90 -0.71 19.70
C GLY A 177 -6.57 -1.08 20.36
N ARG A 178 -6.44 -2.34 20.82
CA ARG A 178 -5.13 -2.87 21.20
C ARG A 178 -4.32 -3.13 19.94
N THR A 179 -3.15 -2.51 19.83
CA THR A 179 -2.24 -2.72 18.70
C THR A 179 -1.81 -4.17 18.64
N SER A 180 -1.80 -4.75 17.45
CA SER A 180 -1.34 -6.13 17.22
C SER A 180 -0.50 -6.21 15.96
N LEU A 181 0.42 -7.16 15.94
CA LEU A 181 1.15 -7.53 14.73
C LEU A 181 0.36 -8.58 13.97
N GLY A 182 0.40 -8.47 12.65
CA GLY A 182 -0.07 -9.44 11.69
C GLY A 182 1.06 -9.83 10.74
N SER A 183 0.76 -10.71 9.80
CA SER A 183 1.70 -11.04 8.74
C SER A 183 0.99 -11.47 7.46
N ALA A 184 1.63 -11.21 6.33
CA ALA A 184 1.22 -11.72 5.02
C ALA A 184 2.45 -12.21 4.25
N THR A 185 2.24 -13.17 3.36
CA THR A 185 3.25 -13.63 2.39
C THR A 185 2.85 -13.24 0.99
N PHE A 186 3.77 -12.64 0.25
CA PHE A 186 3.63 -12.31 -1.15
C PHE A 186 4.49 -13.25 -1.99
N SER A 187 3.90 -13.91 -2.99
CA SER A 187 4.65 -14.66 -3.99
C SER A 187 4.94 -13.75 -5.16
N ILE A 188 6.20 -13.33 -5.32
CA ILE A 188 6.61 -12.36 -6.33
C ILE A 188 7.49 -13.05 -7.35
N THR A 189 7.06 -13.08 -8.60
CA THR A 189 7.88 -13.58 -9.71
C THR A 189 8.72 -12.43 -10.26
N PRO A 190 10.07 -12.50 -10.21
CA PRO A 190 10.92 -11.50 -10.83
C PRO A 190 10.68 -11.41 -12.34
N LEU A 191 11.02 -10.26 -12.91
CA LEU A 191 10.87 -10.00 -14.33
C LEU A 191 11.93 -10.77 -15.12
N SER A 192 11.46 -11.70 -15.96
CA SER A 192 12.31 -12.41 -16.93
C SER A 192 12.56 -11.61 -18.21
N ARG A 193 11.77 -10.56 -18.45
CA ARG A 193 11.83 -9.67 -19.60
C ARG A 193 11.56 -8.22 -19.17
N PRO A 194 12.02 -7.21 -19.94
CA PRO A 194 11.68 -5.82 -19.68
C PRO A 194 10.16 -5.61 -19.58
N LEU A 195 9.73 -4.69 -18.73
CA LEU A 195 8.31 -4.34 -18.61
C LEU A 195 7.80 -3.82 -19.97
N PRO A 196 6.66 -4.34 -20.47
CA PRO A 196 6.06 -3.82 -21.68
C PRO A 196 5.54 -2.39 -21.44
N ALA A 197 5.50 -1.59 -22.50
CA ALA A 197 4.73 -0.36 -22.47
C ALA A 197 3.24 -0.70 -22.25
N PHE A 198 2.55 0.08 -21.43
CA PHE A 198 1.12 -0.09 -21.15
C PHE A 198 0.37 1.21 -21.41
N ARG A 199 -0.91 1.09 -21.78
CA ARG A 199 -1.83 2.22 -21.96
C ARG A 199 -3.12 1.92 -21.22
N LEU A 200 -3.43 2.73 -20.22
CA LEU A 200 -4.67 2.66 -19.44
C LEU A 200 -5.48 3.95 -19.64
N THR A 201 -5.69 4.34 -20.89
CA THR A 201 -6.32 5.63 -21.23
C THR A 201 -7.84 5.59 -21.22
N ASP A 202 -8.42 4.41 -21.51
CA ASP A 202 -9.84 4.16 -21.37
C ASP A 202 -10.05 3.08 -20.31
N ARG A 203 -10.84 3.42 -19.29
CA ARG A 203 -11.21 2.51 -18.21
C ARG A 203 -12.51 1.76 -18.51
N GLY A 204 -13.33 2.25 -19.44
CA GLY A 204 -14.69 1.75 -19.65
C GLY A 204 -15.64 2.02 -18.48
N PRO A 205 -16.92 1.64 -18.61
CA PRO A 205 -17.91 1.79 -17.56
C PRO A 205 -17.59 0.95 -16.32
N ILE A 206 -18.07 1.40 -15.16
CA ILE A 206 -18.07 0.61 -13.93
C ILE A 206 -19.18 -0.42 -14.02
N ILE A 207 -18.82 -1.69 -13.86
CA ILE A 207 -19.75 -2.83 -13.95
C ILE A 207 -20.04 -3.45 -12.58
N ASN A 208 -19.16 -3.22 -11.60
CA ASN A 208 -19.33 -3.78 -10.27
C ASN A 208 -18.77 -2.85 -9.19
N VAL A 209 -19.46 -2.74 -8.06
CA VAL A 209 -18.90 -2.16 -6.84
C VAL A 209 -18.99 -3.18 -5.70
N ARG A 210 -17.83 -3.53 -5.13
CA ARG A 210 -17.71 -4.45 -4.00
C ARG A 210 -17.44 -3.70 -2.71
N ALA A 211 -18.16 -4.05 -1.65
CA ALA A 211 -17.89 -3.66 -0.27
C ALA A 211 -17.25 -4.80 0.51
N THR A 212 -16.09 -4.55 1.13
CA THR A 212 -15.45 -5.44 2.09
C THR A 212 -15.45 -4.79 3.46
N ILE A 213 -16.11 -5.45 4.42
CA ILE A 213 -16.33 -4.95 5.78
C ILE A 213 -15.60 -5.84 6.76
N ILE A 214 -14.90 -5.22 7.72
CA ILE A 214 -14.37 -5.92 8.89
C ILE A 214 -14.79 -5.12 10.13
N ALA A 215 -15.76 -5.65 10.88
CA ALA A 215 -16.40 -4.94 11.99
C ALA A 215 -16.87 -5.91 13.10
N PRO A 216 -17.33 -5.42 14.27
CA PRO A 216 -17.95 -6.26 15.30
C PRO A 216 -19.16 -7.01 14.73
N LEU A 217 -19.34 -8.28 15.11
CA LEU A 217 -20.31 -9.19 14.47
C LEU A 217 -21.76 -8.68 14.54
N ASP A 218 -22.12 -8.05 15.66
CA ASP A 218 -23.43 -7.44 15.92
C ASP A 218 -23.77 -6.28 14.99
N THR A 219 -22.78 -5.74 14.27
CA THR A 219 -22.95 -4.59 13.37
C THR A 219 -23.21 -4.97 11.91
N GLU A 220 -23.21 -6.26 11.56
CA GLU A 220 -23.33 -6.71 10.16
C GLU A 220 -24.63 -6.20 9.50
N ARG A 221 -25.76 -6.35 10.20
CA ARG A 221 -27.07 -5.92 9.68
C ARG A 221 -27.09 -4.42 9.42
N GLU A 222 -26.61 -3.62 10.37
CA GLU A 222 -26.58 -2.16 10.24
C GLU A 222 -25.68 -1.71 9.08
N PHE A 223 -24.54 -2.38 8.85
CA PHE A 223 -23.69 -2.12 7.69
C PHE A 223 -24.40 -2.41 6.37
N ARG A 224 -25.09 -3.55 6.27
CA ARG A 224 -25.83 -3.94 5.06
C ARG A 224 -26.93 -2.94 4.76
N ASP A 225 -27.75 -2.60 5.76
CA ASP A 225 -28.84 -1.63 5.60
C ASP A 225 -28.31 -0.25 5.14
N ASN A 226 -27.22 0.23 5.74
CA ASN A 226 -26.61 1.51 5.34
C ASN A 226 -26.00 1.47 3.93
N LEU A 227 -25.39 0.35 3.53
CA LEU A 227 -24.82 0.17 2.20
C LEU A 227 -25.89 0.04 1.14
N ASP A 228 -26.98 -0.68 1.40
CA ASP A 228 -28.10 -0.82 0.47
C ASP A 228 -28.74 0.54 0.19
N VAL A 229 -29.04 1.32 1.24
CA VAL A 229 -29.53 2.70 1.10
C VAL A 229 -28.52 3.59 0.36
N MET A 230 -27.22 3.41 0.60
CA MET A 230 -26.17 4.17 -0.07
C MET A 230 -26.10 3.83 -1.57
N PHE A 231 -26.14 2.55 -1.93
CA PHE A 231 -26.10 2.09 -3.32
C PHE A 231 -27.36 2.49 -4.07
N GLU A 232 -28.54 2.36 -3.47
CA GLU A 232 -29.80 2.81 -4.06
C GLU A 232 -29.76 4.31 -4.39
N LYS A 233 -29.40 5.15 -3.41
CA LYS A 233 -29.35 6.61 -3.57
C LYS A 233 -28.26 7.08 -4.52
N ARG A 234 -27.19 6.30 -4.70
CA ARG A 234 -25.99 6.69 -5.48
C ARG A 234 -25.79 5.84 -6.73
N HIS A 235 -26.76 5.02 -7.10
CA HIS A 235 -26.64 4.05 -8.21
C HIS A 235 -26.16 4.71 -9.50
N THR A 236 -26.84 5.77 -9.93
CA THR A 236 -26.49 6.52 -11.15
C THR A 236 -25.14 7.20 -11.08
N ARG A 237 -24.65 7.56 -9.88
CA ARG A 237 -23.33 8.17 -9.69
C ARG A 237 -22.20 7.14 -9.81
N PHE A 238 -22.44 5.90 -9.39
CA PHE A 238 -21.47 4.81 -9.56
C PHE A 238 -21.48 4.22 -10.96
N PHE A 239 -22.67 3.96 -11.51
CA PHE A 239 -22.82 3.13 -12.70
C PHE A 239 -23.24 3.91 -13.94
N GLY A 240 -23.67 5.17 -13.82
CA GLY A 240 -24.22 5.91 -14.95
C GLY A 240 -25.40 5.17 -15.57
N CYS A 241 -25.29 4.88 -16.87
CA CYS A 241 -26.27 4.11 -17.66
C CYS A 241 -25.81 2.67 -17.94
N THR A 242 -24.86 2.13 -17.16
CA THR A 242 -24.33 0.78 -17.40
C THR A 242 -25.41 -0.27 -17.09
N PRO A 243 -25.81 -1.11 -18.06
CA PRO A 243 -26.76 -2.18 -17.82
C PRO A 243 -26.14 -3.28 -16.95
N ASP A 244 -26.97 -3.96 -16.17
CA ASP A 244 -26.60 -5.12 -15.36
C ASP A 244 -25.44 -4.88 -14.37
N ALA A 245 -25.30 -3.64 -13.89
CA ALA A 245 -24.29 -3.31 -12.90
C ALA A 245 -24.60 -3.99 -11.55
N GLU A 246 -23.58 -4.58 -10.94
CA GLU A 246 -23.73 -5.38 -9.73
C GLU A 246 -23.10 -4.71 -8.51
N THR A 247 -23.74 -4.90 -7.35
CA THR A 247 -23.16 -4.58 -6.04
C THR A 247 -22.94 -5.87 -5.25
N SER A 248 -21.78 -5.99 -4.60
CA SER A 248 -21.49 -7.16 -3.76
C SER A 248 -21.00 -6.73 -2.38
N ILE A 249 -21.45 -7.42 -1.32
CA ILE A 249 -21.10 -7.09 0.07
C ILE A 249 -20.54 -8.33 0.76
N SER A 250 -19.28 -8.25 1.18
CA SER A 250 -18.61 -9.24 2.02
C SER A 250 -18.38 -8.68 3.42
N PHE A 251 -18.75 -9.44 4.45
CA PHE A 251 -18.54 -9.09 5.85
C PHE A 251 -17.65 -10.13 6.53
N SER A 252 -16.79 -9.69 7.45
CA SER A 252 -16.03 -10.58 8.31
C SER A 252 -15.92 -9.99 9.72
N PRO A 253 -16.03 -10.81 10.78
CA PRO A 253 -15.90 -10.33 12.15
C PRO A 253 -14.48 -9.79 12.41
N SER A 254 -14.39 -8.61 13.03
CA SER A 254 -13.12 -8.00 13.44
C SER A 254 -12.52 -8.63 14.70
N HIS A 255 -13.34 -9.42 15.42
CA HIS A 255 -13.06 -9.97 16.74
C HIS A 255 -12.64 -8.91 17.77
N HIS A 256 -13.06 -7.66 17.59
CA HIS A 256 -12.76 -6.56 18.50
C HIS A 256 -13.82 -5.44 18.40
N GLU A 257 -14.44 -5.08 19.52
CA GLU A 257 -15.56 -4.13 19.61
C GLU A 257 -15.28 -2.74 19.02
N LYS A 258 -14.00 -2.34 18.95
CA LYS A 258 -13.54 -1.02 18.45
C LYS A 258 -12.91 -1.02 17.06
N ARG A 259 -13.00 -2.11 16.30
CA ARG A 259 -12.38 -2.21 14.97
C ARG A 259 -13.44 -2.20 13.90
N PHE A 260 -13.51 -1.09 13.17
CA PHE A 260 -14.41 -0.88 12.04
C PHE A 260 -13.59 -0.55 10.80
N TYR A 261 -13.84 -1.27 9.73
CA TYR A 261 -13.16 -1.12 8.46
C TYR A 261 -14.15 -1.33 7.32
N LEU A 262 -14.09 -0.44 6.33
CA LEU A 262 -14.82 -0.58 5.07
C LEU A 262 -13.86 -0.27 3.93
N LEU A 263 -13.89 -1.12 2.90
CA LEU A 263 -13.30 -0.90 1.59
C LEU A 263 -14.41 -0.97 0.55
N LEU A 264 -14.47 0.02 -0.34
CA LEU A 264 -15.25 -0.04 -1.57
C LEU A 264 -14.30 -0.15 -2.76
N VAL A 265 -14.56 -1.08 -3.67
CA VAL A 265 -13.80 -1.28 -4.92
C VAL A 265 -14.75 -1.25 -6.10
N ALA A 266 -14.61 -0.24 -6.96
CA ALA A 266 -15.24 -0.21 -8.27
C ALA A 266 -14.39 -0.97 -9.29
N THR A 267 -14.98 -1.95 -9.97
CA THR A 267 -14.38 -2.68 -11.09
C THR A 267 -15.04 -2.23 -12.39
N THR A 268 -14.21 -1.90 -13.36
CA THR A 268 -14.65 -1.49 -14.69
C THR A 268 -14.63 -2.65 -15.68
N SER A 269 -15.31 -2.49 -16.81
CA SER A 269 -15.34 -3.47 -17.91
C SER A 269 -13.95 -3.79 -18.49
N THR A 270 -12.97 -2.90 -18.36
CA THR A 270 -11.57 -3.14 -18.77
C THR A 270 -10.73 -3.88 -17.73
N GLY A 271 -11.32 -4.20 -16.56
CA GLY A 271 -10.61 -4.79 -15.44
C GLY A 271 -9.90 -3.78 -14.52
N THR A 272 -9.90 -2.49 -14.85
CA THR A 272 -9.38 -1.44 -13.97
C THR A 272 -10.15 -1.41 -12.66
N LYS A 273 -9.42 -1.24 -11.54
CA LYS A 273 -9.97 -1.21 -10.19
C LYS A 273 -9.66 0.11 -9.50
N LEU A 274 -10.69 0.74 -8.93
CA LEU A 274 -10.60 1.96 -8.14
C LEU A 274 -11.08 1.66 -6.74
N GLY A 275 -10.28 2.01 -5.73
CA GLY A 275 -10.58 1.68 -4.35
C GLY A 275 -10.51 2.87 -3.42
N ARG A 276 -11.37 2.87 -2.41
CA ARG A 276 -11.21 3.68 -1.21
C ARG A 276 -11.57 2.86 0.02
N ASP A 277 -10.76 3.01 1.06
CA ASP A 277 -11.01 2.38 2.34
C ASP A 277 -10.85 3.35 3.50
N TRP A 278 -11.37 2.93 4.63
CA TRP A 278 -11.13 3.61 5.89
C TRP A 278 -11.12 2.63 7.04
N LEU A 279 -9.98 2.59 7.74
CA LEU A 279 -9.90 2.07 9.10
C LEU A 279 -10.33 3.19 10.05
N TYR A 280 -11.48 3.03 10.70
CA TYR A 280 -12.01 4.04 11.60
C TYR A 280 -11.03 4.30 12.75
N ASP A 281 -10.48 5.51 12.78
CA ASP A 281 -9.39 5.92 13.65
C ASP A 281 -9.78 7.02 14.65
N TYR A 282 -11.07 7.36 14.71
CA TYR A 282 -11.59 8.25 15.73
C TYR A 282 -11.89 7.52 17.05
N PRO A 283 -11.89 8.24 18.20
CA PRO A 283 -12.29 7.68 19.48
C PRO A 283 -13.71 7.10 19.45
N ILE A 284 -13.88 5.88 19.95
CA ILE A 284 -15.17 5.21 20.06
C ILE A 284 -15.65 5.29 21.52
N ARG A 285 -16.76 5.99 21.76
CA ARG A 285 -17.46 6.01 23.06
C ARG A 285 -18.77 5.21 22.92
N SER A 286 -19.28 4.66 24.01
CA SER A 286 -20.49 3.82 24.02
C SER A 286 -21.73 4.51 23.40
N SER A 287 -21.84 5.83 23.51
CA SER A 287 -22.91 6.63 22.90
C SER A 287 -22.70 6.98 21.42
N THR A 288 -21.55 6.66 20.83
CA THR A 288 -21.19 7.05 19.45
C THR A 288 -21.31 5.92 18.44
N SER A 289 -21.54 4.66 18.87
CA SER A 289 -21.61 3.48 18.00
C SER A 289 -22.59 3.65 16.85
N ALA A 290 -23.79 4.19 17.11
CA ALA A 290 -24.84 4.42 16.13
C ALA A 290 -24.47 5.43 15.02
N GLN A 291 -23.40 6.22 15.17
CA GLN A 291 -22.94 7.17 14.15
C GLN A 291 -21.71 6.68 13.38
N ILE A 292 -21.04 5.63 13.85
CA ILE A 292 -19.79 5.14 13.23
C ILE A 292 -20.08 4.61 11.82
N ILE A 293 -21.06 3.72 11.68
CA ILE A 293 -21.36 3.04 10.43
C ILE A 293 -21.86 4.01 9.35
N PRO A 294 -22.87 4.87 9.60
CA PRO A 294 -23.27 5.88 8.62
C PRO A 294 -22.13 6.82 8.21
N ASN A 295 -21.23 7.16 9.14
CA ASN A 295 -20.09 8.00 8.84
C ASN A 295 -19.06 7.29 7.94
N ILE A 296 -18.70 6.04 8.26
CA ILE A 296 -17.78 5.24 7.45
C ILE A 296 -18.34 5.05 6.04
N VAL A 297 -19.60 4.63 5.91
CA VAL A 297 -20.26 4.41 4.63
C VAL A 297 -20.28 5.71 3.80
N ARG A 298 -20.66 6.82 4.41
CA ARG A 298 -20.67 8.13 3.74
C ARG A 298 -19.28 8.53 3.27
N LYS A 299 -18.29 8.53 4.16
CA LYS A 299 -16.93 8.97 3.84
C LYS A 299 -16.32 8.11 2.72
N VAL A 300 -16.36 6.78 2.85
CA VAL A 300 -15.71 5.90 1.88
C VAL A 300 -16.40 5.99 0.51
N SER A 301 -17.74 6.09 0.48
CA SER A 301 -18.46 6.25 -0.79
C SER A 301 -18.27 7.63 -1.42
N ASP A 302 -18.18 8.71 -0.64
CA ASP A 302 -17.84 10.05 -1.15
C ASP A 302 -16.43 10.06 -1.75
N ASP A 303 -15.44 9.51 -1.02
CA ASP A 303 -14.05 9.44 -1.48
C ASP A 303 -13.93 8.60 -2.76
N LEU A 304 -14.67 7.48 -2.86
CA LEU A 304 -14.64 6.63 -4.06
C LEU A 304 -15.28 7.35 -5.26
N LEU A 305 -16.39 8.06 -5.05
CA LEU A 305 -17.03 8.84 -6.12
C LEU A 305 -16.13 9.99 -6.60
N LEU A 306 -15.37 10.61 -5.69
CA LEU A 306 -14.34 11.59 -6.07
C LEU A 306 -13.24 10.93 -6.92
N GLU A 307 -12.78 9.73 -6.56
CA GLU A 307 -11.80 8.99 -7.35
C GLU A 307 -12.33 8.62 -8.74
N ILE A 308 -13.60 8.21 -8.82
CA ILE A 308 -14.27 7.93 -10.10
C ILE A 308 -14.36 9.21 -10.94
N ALA A 309 -14.73 10.34 -10.33
CA ALA A 309 -14.90 11.62 -11.02
C ALA A 309 -13.59 12.21 -11.52
N HIS A 310 -12.51 12.13 -10.72
CA HIS A 310 -11.20 12.66 -11.11
C HIS A 310 -10.61 11.96 -12.33
N GLY A 311 -11.12 10.77 -12.69
CA GLY A 311 -10.69 10.03 -13.85
C GLY A 311 -9.18 9.87 -13.80
N ALA A 312 -8.67 8.85 -13.09
CA ALA A 312 -7.23 8.61 -12.93
C ALA A 312 -6.41 8.54 -14.24
N PHE A 313 -7.06 8.66 -15.41
CA PHE A 313 -6.48 8.72 -16.76
C PHE A 313 -7.22 9.67 -17.73
N GLY A 314 -8.00 10.64 -17.24
CA GLY A 314 -8.76 11.58 -18.08
C GLY A 314 -7.90 12.73 -18.60
N GLY A 315 -7.83 12.86 -19.93
CA GLY A 315 -7.19 14.00 -20.60
C GLY A 315 -7.81 15.33 -20.17
N SER A 316 -6.94 16.31 -19.96
CA SER A 316 -7.32 17.72 -20.08
C SER A 316 -7.83 17.94 -21.51
N GLU A 317 -9.10 18.34 -21.65
CA GLU A 317 -9.45 19.32 -22.68
C GLU A 317 -8.83 20.68 -22.34
#